data_AF-A0A7I7NIH8-F1
#
_entry.id   AF-A0A7I7NIH8-F1
#
_cell.length_a   1.000
_cell.length_b   1.000
_cell.length_c   1.000
_cell.angle_alpha   90.00
_cell.angle_beta   90.00
_cell.angle_gamma   90.00
#
_symmetry.space_group_name_H-M   'P 1'
#
loop_
_entity.id
_entity.type
_entity.pdbx_description
1 polymer ?
#
loop_
_entity_poly.entity_id
_entity_poly.type
_entity_poly.pdbx_seq_one_letter_code
_entity_poly.pdbx_strand_id
1 'polypeptide(L)' 'MSFVIAEPETVAAAAGDLAGIRSALTTAAAAAATPTIEVLPAAADEVSAAISRLFGT' A
#
# COMPACT_ATOMS: atom_id res chain seq x y z
N MET A 1 37.40 -13.19 13.58
CA MET A 1 36.91 -12.24 12.57
C MET A 1 35.76 -12.91 11.83
N SER A 2 34.61 -12.23 11.68
CA SER A 2 33.47 -12.77 10.94
C SER A 2 33.62 -12.42 9.46
N PHE A 3 33.57 -13.42 8.60
CA PHE A 3 33.52 -13.23 7.15
C PHE A 3 32.07 -13.49 6.69
N VAL A 4 31.49 -12.53 5.97
CA VAL A 4 30.21 -12.72 5.29
C VAL A 4 30.49 -13.22 3.89
N ILE A 5 29.99 -14.41 3.55
CA ILE A 5 29.98 -14.93 2.19
C ILE A 5 28.63 -14.56 1.59
N ALA A 6 28.64 -13.67 0.59
CA ALA A 6 27.45 -13.36 -0.19
C ALA A 6 27.44 -14.22 -1.45
N GLU A 7 26.24 -14.66 -1.85
CA GLU A 7 25.97 -15.27 -3.16
C GLU A 7 25.26 -14.22 -4.02
N PRO A 8 25.99 -13.47 -4.88
CA PRO A 8 25.44 -12.31 -5.59
C PRO A 8 24.21 -12.64 -6.44
N GLU A 9 24.16 -13.84 -7.02
CA GLU A 9 23.07 -14.32 -7.85
C GLU A 9 21.78 -14.49 -7.03
N THR A 10 21.88 -15.04 -5.82
CA THR A 10 20.75 -15.18 -4.89
C THR A 10 20.26 -13.81 -4.41
N VAL A 11 21.17 -12.86 -4.15
CA VAL A 11 20.81 -11.49 -3.79
C VAL A 11 20.10 -10.78 -4.96
N ALA A 12 20.58 -10.97 -6.19
CA ALA A 12 19.96 -10.41 -7.38
C ALA A 12 18.56 -10.99 -7.63
N ALA A 13 18.38 -12.30 -7.44
CA ALA A 13 17.07 -12.95 -7.54
C ALA A 13 16.09 -12.39 -6.50
N ALA A 14 16.50 -12.31 -5.24
CA ALA A 14 15.68 -11.73 -4.17
C ALA A 14 15.32 -10.26 -4.44
N ALA A 15 16.25 -9.46 -4.97
CA ALA A 15 15.97 -8.08 -5.37
C ALA A 15 14.90 -8.00 -6.48
N GLY A 16 14.95 -8.93 -7.45
CA GLY A 16 13.91 -9.09 -8.47
C GLY A 16 12.54 -9.42 -7.88
N ASP A 17 12.49 -10.36 -6.94
CA ASP A 17 11.26 -10.74 -6.24
C ASP A 17 10.67 -9.55 -5.47
N LEU A 18 11.49 -8.82 -4.71
CA LEU A 18 11.06 -7.61 -4.00
C LEU A 18 10.55 -6.53 -4.96
N ALA A 19 11.17 -6.35 -6.12
CA ALA A 19 10.70 -5.40 -7.13
C ALA A 19 9.32 -5.80 -7.67
N GLY A 20 9.10 -7.09 -7.92
CA GLY A 20 7.79 -7.65 -8.30
C GLY A 20 6.73 -7.40 -7.24
N ILE A 21 7.03 -7.71 -5.97
CA ILE A 21 6.13 -7.46 -4.83
C ILE A 21 5.77 -5.97 -4.73
N ARG A 22 6.77 -5.08 -4.81
CA ARG A 22 6.54 -3.63 -4.74
C ARG A 22 5.60 -3.15 -5.86
N SER A 23 5.80 -3.65 -7.08
CA SER A 23 4.94 -3.32 -8.22
C SER A 23 3.49 -3.74 -7.98
N ALA A 24 3.27 -4.96 -7.50
CA ALA A 24 1.95 -5.48 -7.17
C ALA A 24 1.28 -4.66 -6.06
N LEU A 25 2.02 -4.34 -4.99
CA LEU A 25 1.51 -3.52 -3.88
C LEU A 25 1.15 -2.10 -4.33
N THR A 26 1.96 -1.48 -5.19
CA THR A 26 1.68 -0.14 -5.71
C THR A 26 0.40 -0.14 -6.54
N THR A 27 0.23 -1.16 -7.38
CA THR A 27 -0.99 -1.33 -8.20
C THR A 27 -2.22 -1.53 -7.33
N ALA A 28 -2.12 -2.40 -6.31
CA ALA A 28 -3.21 -2.66 -5.37
C ALA A 28 -3.58 -1.41 -4.56
N ALA A 29 -2.59 -0.67 -4.05
CA ALA A 29 -2.81 0.57 -3.30
C ALA A 29 -3.48 1.64 -4.17
N ALA A 30 -3.07 1.79 -5.43
CA ALA A 30 -3.71 2.71 -6.36
C ALA A 30 -5.16 2.31 -6.66
N ALA A 31 -5.43 1.02 -6.87
CA ALA A 31 -6.79 0.51 -7.08
C ALA A 31 -7.70 0.70 -5.85
N ALA A 32 -7.12 0.62 -4.65
CA ALA A 32 -7.85 0.79 -3.40
C ALA A 32 -8.04 2.26 -2.98
N ALA A 33 -7.27 3.20 -3.53
CA ALA A 33 -7.29 4.60 -3.10
C ALA A 33 -8.71 5.21 -3.23
N THR A 34 -9.25 5.29 -4.45
CA THR A 34 -10.58 5.86 -4.70
C THR A 34 -11.67 5.29 -3.80
N PRO A 35 -11.90 3.95 -3.72
CA PRO A 35 -13.00 3.42 -2.91
C PRO A 35 -12.79 3.54 -1.39
N THR A 36 -11.57 3.82 -0.89
CA THR A 36 -11.30 3.90 0.54
C THR A 36 -11.22 5.33 1.08
N ILE A 37 -10.89 6.31 0.24
CA ILE A 37 -10.76 7.72 0.66
C ILE A 37 -11.78 8.68 0.02
N GLU A 38 -12.58 8.26 -0.96
CA GLU A 38 -13.67 9.08 -1.51
C GLU A 38 -15.04 8.69 -0.94
N VAL A 39 -15.12 8.52 0.38
CA VAL A 39 -16.35 8.07 1.06
C VAL A 39 -17.35 9.22 1.23
N LEU A 40 -18.45 9.17 0.50
CA LEU A 40 -19.56 10.14 0.61
C LEU A 40 -20.35 9.99 1.93
N PRO A 41 -20.87 11.10 2.51
CA PRO A 41 -21.77 11.03 3.67
C PRO A 41 -23.03 10.23 3.36
N ALA A 42 -23.38 9.31 4.27
CA ALA A 42 -24.59 8.49 4.14
C ALA A 42 -25.88 9.33 4.25
N ALA A 43 -25.84 10.40 5.05
CA ALA A 43 -26.91 11.36 5.24
C ALA A 43 -26.34 12.76 5.56
N ALA A 44 -27.24 13.74 5.74
CA ALA A 44 -26.88 15.15 5.93
C ALA A 44 -26.55 15.54 7.40
N ASP A 45 -26.62 14.60 8.34
CA ASP A 45 -26.34 14.84 9.74
C ASP A 45 -24.82 14.94 10.05
N GLU A 46 -24.50 15.50 11.21
CA GLU A 46 -23.13 15.74 11.63
C GLU A 46 -22.32 14.45 11.85
N VAL A 47 -22.97 13.33 12.22
CA VAL A 47 -22.30 12.05 12.44
C VAL A 47 -21.89 11.43 11.10
N SER A 48 -22.79 11.44 10.11
CA SER A 48 -22.49 11.00 8.74
C SER A 48 -21.35 11.81 8.13
N ALA A 49 -21.36 13.13 8.31
CA ALA A 49 -20.29 14.00 7.84
C ALA A 49 -18.95 13.71 8.54
N ALA A 50 -18.97 13.47 9.85
CA ALA A 50 -17.76 13.15 10.62
C ALA A 50 -17.15 11.81 10.21
N ILE A 51 -17.98 10.78 9.98
CA ILE A 51 -17.52 9.46 9.53
C ILE A 51 -16.88 9.57 8.14
N SER A 52 -17.53 10.22 7.18
CA SER A 52 -16.95 10.41 5.85
C SER A 52 -15.62 11.15 5.87
N ARG A 53 -15.47 12.18 6.73
CA ARG A 53 -14.20 12.90 6.90
C ARG A 53 -13.11 12.05 7.55
N LEU A 54 -13.46 11.09 8.42
CA LEU A 54 -12.49 10.19 9.03
C LEU A 54 -11.83 9.28 7.99
N PHE A 55 -12.61 8.81 7.02
CA PHE A 55 -12.13 7.94 5.95
C PHE A 55 -11.60 8.72 4.74
N GLY A 56 -12.06 9.95 4.53
CA GLY A 56 -11.57 10.82 3.47
C GLY A 56 -10.27 11.55 3.78
N THR A 57 -9.71 12.19 2.75
CA THR A 57 -8.56 13.11 2.86
C THR A 57 -9.01 14.55 3.09
#